data_AF-A0A485A721-F1
#
_entry.id   AF-A0A485A721-F1
#
_cell.length_a   1.000
_cell.length_b   1.000
_cell.length_c   1.000
_cell.angle_alpha   90.00
_cell.angle_beta   90.00
_cell.angle_gamma   90.00
#
_symmetry.space_group_name_H-M   'P 1'
#
loop_
_entity.id
_entity.type
_entity.pdbx_description
1 polymer ?
#
loop_
_entity_poly.entity_id
_entity_poly.type
_entity_poly.pdbx_seq_one_letter_code
_entity_poly.pdbx_strand_id
1 'polypeptide(L)' 'MNPEEKSLFLDAMDDVQPLKKCHDVHWQPVRNSRTRQQIDTLQLDNYLTTGYLDIVPAR' A
#
# COMPACT_ATOMS: atom_id res chain seq x y z
N MET A 1 13.40 -14.70 -14.46
CA MET A 1 13.27 -13.31 -14.92
C MET A 1 13.83 -13.23 -16.33
N ASN A 2 12.92 -13.09 -17.29
CA ASN A 2 13.22 -13.02 -18.72
C ASN A 2 14.01 -11.71 -19.00
N PRO A 3 15.03 -11.71 -19.88
CA PRO A 3 15.73 -10.50 -20.31
C PRO A 3 14.80 -9.33 -20.72
N GLU A 4 13.68 -9.62 -21.36
CA GLU A 4 12.71 -8.61 -21.82
C GLU A 4 12.01 -7.91 -20.66
N GLU A 5 11.67 -8.67 -19.61
CA GLU A 5 11.09 -8.14 -18.38
C GLU A 5 12.07 -7.19 -17.71
N LYS A 6 13.37 -7.55 -17.65
CA LYS A 6 14.41 -6.70 -17.04
C LYS A 6 14.51 -5.34 -17.73
N SER A 7 14.47 -5.32 -19.06
CA SER A 7 14.53 -4.07 -19.81
C SER A 7 13.30 -3.19 -19.56
N LEU A 8 12.10 -3.78 -19.50
CA LEU A 8 10.87 -3.06 -19.16
C LEU A 8 10.92 -2.46 -17.74
N PHE A 9 11.44 -3.21 -16.77
CA PHE A 9 11.61 -2.69 -15.40
C PHE A 9 12.61 -1.55 -15.33
N LEU A 10 13.71 -1.59 -16.10
CA LEU A 10 14.71 -0.52 -16.11
C LEU A 10 14.16 0.76 -16.73
N ASP A 11 13.44 0.64 -17.85
CA ASP A 11 12.78 1.78 -18.51
C ASP A 11 11.75 2.43 -17.58
N ALA A 12 10.96 1.62 -16.87
CA ALA A 12 9.95 2.10 -15.93
C ALA A 12 10.53 2.73 -14.66
N MET A 13 11.80 2.49 -14.32
CA MET A 13 12.45 3.00 -13.11
C MET A 13 13.44 4.15 -13.39
N ASP A 14 13.56 4.58 -14.65
CA ASP A 14 14.55 5.59 -15.07
C ASP A 14 14.34 6.96 -14.42
N ASP A 15 13.08 7.32 -14.13
CA ASP A 15 12.71 8.58 -13.48
C ASP A 15 12.68 8.52 -11.95
N VAL A 16 12.83 7.33 -11.37
CA VAL A 16 12.71 7.13 -9.92
C VAL A 16 13.99 7.55 -9.21
N GLN A 17 13.87 8.51 -8.31
CA GLN A 17 14.97 8.95 -7.45
C GLN A 17 14.82 8.37 -6.04
N PRO A 18 15.90 7.82 -5.43
CA PRO A 18 15.86 7.39 -4.05
C PRO A 18 15.56 8.58 -3.14
N LEU A 19 14.70 8.36 -2.15
CA LEU A 19 14.25 9.41 -1.26
C LEU A 19 15.42 9.98 -0.44
N LYS A 20 15.53 11.31 -0.40
CA LYS A 20 16.77 12.02 -0.02
C LYS A 20 17.19 11.94 1.44
N LYS A 21 16.35 11.43 2.34
CA LYS A 21 16.63 10.99 3.74
C LYS A 21 15.33 10.51 4.36
N CYS A 22 15.37 9.60 5.34
CA CYS A 22 14.17 9.19 6.10
C CYS A 22 13.40 10.36 6.73
N HIS A 23 14.05 11.50 6.97
CA HIS A 23 13.43 12.72 7.52
C HIS A 23 12.63 13.53 6.49
N ASP A 24 13.01 13.46 5.21
CA ASP A 24 12.31 14.11 4.09
C ASP A 24 11.10 13.28 3.63
N VAL A 25 11.06 12.00 4.04
CA VAL A 25 9.92 11.12 3.84
C VAL A 25 9.09 11.15 5.10
N HIS A 26 8.06 11.98 5.10
CA HIS A 26 7.01 11.92 6.12
C HIS A 26 6.16 10.66 5.90
N TRP A 27 6.74 9.48 6.16
CA TRP A 27 5.94 8.34 6.58
C TRP A 27 5.29 8.80 7.87
N GLN A 28 4.03 9.25 7.81
CA GLN A 28 3.29 9.53 9.04
C GLN A 28 3.36 8.23 9.84
N PRO A 29 4.06 8.19 10.99
CA PRO A 29 4.05 7.00 11.82
C PRO A 29 2.60 6.84 12.21
N VAL A 30 1.93 5.87 11.59
CA VAL A 30 0.49 5.71 11.69
C VAL A 30 0.16 5.38 13.13
N ARG A 31 0.00 6.41 13.96
CA ARG A 31 -0.94 6.32 15.05
C ARG A 31 -2.28 6.46 14.37
N ASN A 32 -2.80 5.34 13.88
CA ASN A 32 -4.23 5.20 13.65
C ASN A 32 -4.89 5.45 15.00
N SER A 33 -5.13 6.72 15.34
CA SER A 33 -6.00 7.12 16.46
C SER A 33 -7.46 6.98 16.04
N ARG A 34 -7.75 6.10 15.07
CA ARG A 34 -9.11 5.82 14.64
C ARG A 34 -9.81 5.23 15.85
N THR A 35 -10.76 5.97 16.39
CA THR A 35 -11.73 5.47 17.36
C THR A 35 -12.27 4.17 16.80
N ARG A 36 -12.24 3.08 17.58
CA ARG A 36 -12.78 1.78 17.16
C ARG A 36 -14.19 2.00 16.63
N GLN A 37 -14.37 1.92 15.32
CA GLN A 37 -15.69 2.06 14.73
C GLN A 37 -16.53 0.90 15.26
N GLN A 38 -17.71 1.20 15.78
CA GLN A 38 -18.67 0.18 16.11
C GLN A 38 -18.97 -0.56 14.81
N ILE A 39 -18.75 -1.88 14.80
CA ILE A 39 -19.01 -2.70 13.62
C ILE A 39 -20.50 -2.59 13.34
N ASP A 40 -20.85 -1.91 12.26
CA ASP A 40 -22.21 -1.90 11.74
C ASP A 40 -22.47 -3.27 11.11
N THR A 41 -23.36 -4.04 11.70
CA THR A 41 -23.67 -5.40 11.25
C THR A 41 -24.26 -5.44 9.83
N LEU A 42 -24.78 -4.30 9.35
CA LEU A 42 -25.29 -4.16 7.98
C LEU A 42 -24.20 -3.93 6.94
N GLN A 43 -22.98 -3.56 7.36
CA GLN A 43 -21.84 -3.27 6.49
C GLN A 43 -20.81 -4.41 6.45
N LEU A 44 -21.14 -5.60 6.96
CA LEU A 44 -20.22 -6.75 6.97
C LEU A 44 -19.73 -7.14 5.57
N ASP A 45 -20.55 -6.92 4.54
CA ASP A 45 -20.18 -7.20 3.14
C ASP A 45 -19.27 -6.11 2.54
N ASN A 46 -19.12 -4.96 3.22
CA ASN A 46 -18.29 -3.85 2.78
C ASN A 46 -16.93 -3.88 3.49
N TYR A 47 -15.99 -4.61 2.88
CA TYR A 47 -14.62 -4.77 3.37
C TYR A 47 -13.84 -3.47 3.53
N LEU A 48 -14.31 -2.35 2.96
CA LEU A 48 -13.68 -1.03 3.15
C LEU A 48 -13.91 -0.46 4.56
N THR A 49 -14.87 -1.00 5.32
CA THR A 49 -15.25 -0.51 6.65
C THR A 49 -14.52 -1.20 7.80
N THR A 50 -13.83 -2.32 7.53
CA THR A 50 -13.14 -3.13 8.56
C THR A 50 -11.86 -2.48 9.07
N GLY A 51 -11.33 -1.50 8.34
CA GLY A 51 -10.07 -0.84 8.66
C GLY A 51 -8.81 -1.64 8.30
N TYR A 52 -8.97 -2.81 7.67
CA TYR A 52 -7.87 -3.63 7.14
C TYR A 52 -8.30 -4.33 5.84
N LEU A 53 -7.36 -4.58 4.94
CA LEU A 53 -7.61 -5.29 3.69
C LEU A 53 -6.62 -6.44 3.54
N ASP A 54 -7.14 -7.66 3.42
CA ASP A 54 -6.33 -8.83 3.11
C ASP A 54 -6.22 -8.96 1.59
N ILE A 55 -5.00 -8.75 1.07
CA ILE A 55 -4.71 -8.89 -0.36
C ILE A 55 -4.10 -10.28 -0.59
N VAL A 56 -4.84 -11.13 -1.29
CA VAL A 56 -4.37 -12.48 -1.67
C VAL A 56 -3.85 -12.45 -3.11
N PRO A 57 -2.63 -12.96 -3.38
CA PRO A 57 -2.14 -13.06 -4.76
C PRO A 57 -3.03 -13.99 -5.59
N ALA A 58 -3.43 -13.54 -6.77
CA ALA A 58 -4.09 -14.42 -7.76
C ALA A 58 -3.06 -15.42 -8.31
N ARG A 59 -3.47 -16.70 -8.41
CA ARG A 59 -2.66 -17.79 -8.98
C ARG A 59 -2.64 -17.75 -10.50
#